data_AF-A0A534MGH4-F1
#
_entry.id   AF-A0A534MGH4-F1
#
_cell.length_a   1.000
_cell.length_b   1.000
_cell.length_c   1.000
_cell.angle_alpha   90.00
_cell.angle_beta   90.00
_cell.angle_gamma   90.00
#
_symmetry.space_group_name_H-M   'P 1'
#
loop_
_entity.id
_entity.type
_entity.pdbx_description
1 polymer ?
#
loop_
_entity_poly.entity_id
_entity_poly.type
_entity_poly.pdbx_seq_one_letter_code
_entity_poly.pdbx_strand_id
1 'polypeptide(L)'
;MSPTEERLIRWFVGLSLLLGGLVLLAEAVAFGTLQAAPLWAVLLAGIVMAILAVFTGIAEGGRRTPMAPASAWIASVLAAMLWAHWDPLGAGHAFLSGFAAIVAFGTGIGILRRQLWAWPVAFASVVGFGPVVLLIAPIPFGVVAGGFVLFLANIVGLLALHRSYFESR
;
A
#
# COMPACT_ATOMS: atom_id res chain seq x y z
N MET A 1 -9.07 16.58 -18.54
CA MET A 1 -8.01 16.90 -17.57
C MET A 1 -6.78 17.30 -18.35
N SER A 2 -6.16 18.44 -18.03
CA SER A 2 -4.91 18.84 -18.67
C SER A 2 -3.75 17.92 -18.23
N PRO A 3 -2.68 17.79 -19.03
CA PRO A 3 -1.52 16.97 -18.66
C PRO A 3 -0.86 17.41 -17.34
N THR A 4 -0.92 18.71 -17.04
CA THR A 4 -0.37 19.29 -15.81
C THR A 4 -1.20 18.88 -14.59
N GLU A 5 -2.53 18.97 -14.68
CA GLU A 5 -3.44 18.53 -13.60
C GLU A 5 -3.29 17.03 -13.33
N GLU A 6 -3.25 16.19 -14.38
CA GLU A 6 -3.04 14.75 -14.24
C GLU A 6 -1.72 14.47 -13.52
N ARG A 7 -0.64 15.16 -13.92
CA ARG A 7 0.66 15.03 -13.27
C ARG A 7 0.55 15.42 -11.79
N LEU A 8 -0.01 16.58 -11.47
CA LEU A 8 -0.10 17.04 -10.08
C LEU A 8 -0.90 16.07 -9.20
N ILE A 9 -2.05 15.58 -9.69
CA ILE A 9 -2.86 14.60 -8.95
C ILE A 9 -2.10 13.30 -8.75
N ARG A 10 -1.39 12.81 -9.78
CA ARG A 10 -0.55 11.61 -9.68
C ARG A 10 0.58 11.77 -8.67
N TRP A 11 1.23 12.94 -8.68
CA TRP A 11 2.28 13.26 -7.69
C TRP A 11 1.71 13.31 -6.29
N PHE A 12 0.56 13.95 -6.09
CA PHE A 12 -0.13 13.98 -4.79
C PHE A 12 -0.43 12.56 -4.29
N VAL A 13 -1.10 11.73 -5.10
CA VAL A 13 -1.46 10.36 -4.69
C VAL A 13 -0.21 9.53 -4.43
N GLY A 14 0.75 9.54 -5.35
CA GLY A 14 1.98 8.76 -5.22
C GLY A 14 2.81 9.17 -4.01
N LEU A 15 3.01 10.47 -3.78
CA LEU A 15 3.76 10.98 -2.63
C LEU A 15 3.03 10.72 -1.31
N SER A 16 1.71 10.84 -1.27
CA SER A 16 0.96 10.55 -0.04
C SER A 16 1.07 9.08 0.38
N LEU A 17 1.10 8.15 -0.58
CA LEU A 17 1.31 6.72 -0.33
C LEU A 17 2.75 6.44 0.12
N LEU A 18 3.74 7.11 -0.48
CA LEU A 18 5.14 7.02 -0.05
C LEU A 18 5.30 7.51 1.39
N LEU A 19 4.77 8.70 1.70
CA LEU A 19 4.81 9.28 3.04
C LEU A 19 4.04 8.40 4.03
N GLY A 20 2.86 7.91 3.65
CA GLY A 20 2.08 6.98 4.47
C GLY A 20 2.86 5.70 4.78
N GLY A 21 3.54 5.12 3.79
CA GLY A 21 4.43 3.97 3.99
C GLY A 21 5.58 4.27 4.95
N LEU A 22 6.22 5.44 4.83
CA LEU A 22 7.28 5.86 5.75
C LEU A 22 6.77 6.07 7.18
N VAL A 23 5.60 6.69 7.34
CA VAL A 23 4.95 6.86 8.64
C VAL A 23 4.62 5.51 9.25
N LEU A 24 4.00 4.59 8.50
CA LEU A 24 3.71 3.23 8.97
C LEU A 24 4.98 2.50 9.43
N LEU A 25 6.08 2.64 8.68
CA LEU A 25 7.36 2.05 9.06
C LEU A 25 7.91 2.68 10.35
N ALA A 26 7.87 4.01 10.45
CA ALA A 26 8.35 4.73 11.63
C ALA A 26 7.54 4.36 12.88
N GLU A 27 6.21 4.30 12.78
CA GLU A 27 5.32 3.90 13.87
C GLU A 27 5.55 2.44 14.26
N ALA A 28 5.75 1.53 13.30
CA ALA A 28 6.07 0.14 13.58
C ALA A 28 7.41 -0.03 14.33
N VAL A 29 8.38 0.87 14.09
CA VAL A 29 9.63 0.92 14.87
C VAL A 29 9.38 1.54 16.25
N ALA A 30 8.66 2.66 16.33
CA ALA A 30 8.45 3.44 17.55
C ALA A 30 7.58 2.71 18.58
N PHE A 31 6.54 2.00 18.15
CA PHE A 31 5.70 1.17 19.02
C PHE A 31 6.32 -0.20 19.33
N GLY A 32 7.56 -0.44 18.93
CA GLY A 32 8.30 -1.65 19.25
C GLY A 32 7.82 -2.91 18.53
N THR A 33 6.83 -2.82 17.63
CA THR A 33 6.31 -4.00 16.91
C THR A 33 7.38 -4.62 16.01
N LEU A 34 8.27 -3.81 15.42
CA LEU A 34 9.43 -4.27 14.65
C LEU A 34 10.66 -4.60 15.52
N GLN A 35 10.85 -3.94 16.66
CA GLN A 35 11.99 -4.19 17.54
C GLN A 35 11.84 -5.46 18.37
N ALA A 36 10.61 -5.75 18.80
CA ALA A 36 10.23 -6.99 19.46
C ALA A 36 9.84 -8.09 18.46
N ALA A 37 9.81 -7.79 17.16
CA ALA A 37 9.48 -8.76 16.12
C ALA A 37 10.53 -9.88 16.08
N PRO A 38 10.09 -11.14 15.89
CA PRO A 38 11.00 -12.18 15.44
C PRO A 38 11.65 -11.76 14.12
N LEU A 39 12.98 -11.77 14.04
CA LEU A 39 13.73 -11.35 12.85
C LEU A 39 13.24 -12.04 11.57
N TRP A 40 12.86 -13.32 11.67
CA TRP A 40 12.36 -14.09 10.54
C TRP A 40 11.05 -13.51 9.95
N ALA A 41 10.18 -12.90 10.76
CA ALA A 41 8.92 -12.32 10.30
C ALA A 41 9.18 -11.05 9.49
N VAL A 42 10.16 -10.25 9.91
CA VAL A 42 10.61 -9.05 9.16
C VAL A 42 11.27 -9.45 7.84
N LEU A 43 12.14 -10.47 7.87
CA LEU A 43 12.78 -11.00 6.66
C LEU A 43 11.74 -11.58 5.69
N LEU A 44 10.72 -12.27 6.20
CA LEU A 44 9.63 -12.81 5.40
C LEU A 44 8.88 -11.69 4.65
N ALA A 45 8.63 -10.54 5.29
CA ALA A 45 7.99 -9.40 4.61
C ALA A 45 8.82 -8.90 3.42
N GLY A 46 10.14 -8.83 3.59
CA GLY A 46 11.07 -8.51 2.50
C GLY A 46 11.06 -9.56 1.38
N ILE A 47 11.03 -10.85 1.73
CA ILE A 47 10.98 -11.95 0.76
C ILE A 47 9.68 -11.93 -0.04
N VAL A 48 8.53 -11.80 0.63
CA VAL A 48 7.21 -11.71 -0.02
C VAL A 48 7.16 -10.50 -0.95
N MET A 49 7.70 -9.35 -0.51
CA MET A 49 7.83 -8.19 -1.39
C MET A 49 8.68 -8.49 -2.63
N ALA A 50 9.85 -9.13 -2.46
CA ALA A 50 10.73 -9.44 -3.58
C ALA A 50 10.04 -10.36 -4.60
N ILE A 51 9.31 -11.37 -4.11
CA ILE A 51 8.51 -12.28 -4.96
C ILE A 51 7.44 -11.49 -5.73
N LEU A 52 6.68 -10.63 -5.04
CA LEU A 52 5.63 -9.83 -5.67
C LEU A 52 6.19 -8.82 -6.68
N ALA A 53 7.34 -8.21 -6.38
CA ALA A 53 8.01 -7.28 -7.28
C ALA A 53 8.52 -7.98 -8.55
N VAL A 54 9.16 -9.15 -8.41
CA VAL A 54 9.61 -9.97 -9.54
C VAL A 54 8.41 -10.43 -10.38
N PHE A 55 7.37 -10.97 -9.74
CA PHE A 55 6.14 -11.37 -10.42
C PHE A 55 5.50 -10.21 -11.18
N THR A 56 5.45 -9.04 -10.56
CA THR A 56 4.91 -7.82 -11.18
C THR A 56 5.73 -7.40 -12.39
N GLY A 57 7.07 -7.38 -12.28
CA GLY A 57 7.95 -7.04 -13.39
C GLY A 57 7.81 -8.01 -14.57
N ILE A 58 7.66 -9.31 -14.30
CA ILE A 58 7.42 -10.33 -15.35
C ILE A 58 6.04 -10.13 -15.99
N ALA A 59 5.01 -9.86 -15.18
CA ALA A 59 3.63 -9.71 -15.66
C ALA A 59 3.44 -8.45 -16.50
N GLU A 60 4.07 -7.33 -16.13
CA GLU A 60 4.02 -6.07 -16.90
C GLU A 60 4.83 -6.10 -18.19
N GLY A 61 5.89 -6.93 -18.28
CA GLY A 61 6.69 -7.08 -19.50
C GLY A 61 5.97 -7.75 -20.67
N GLY A 62 4.79 -8.33 -20.44
CA GLY A 62 3.93 -8.89 -21.49
C GLY A 62 2.69 -8.04 -21.75
N ARG A 63 2.00 -8.25 -22.88
CA ARG A 63 0.64 -7.72 -23.19
C ARG A 63 -0.46 -8.14 -22.18
N ARG A 64 -0.09 -8.56 -20.97
CA ARG A 64 -0.98 -9.09 -19.93
C ARG A 64 -1.50 -7.94 -19.06
N THR A 65 -2.72 -8.15 -18.58
CA THR A 65 -3.53 -7.17 -17.85
C THR A 65 -2.92 -6.84 -16.47
N PRO A 66 -3.19 -5.65 -15.91
CA PRO A 66 -2.72 -5.29 -14.56
C PRO A 66 -3.35 -6.13 -13.44
N MET A 67 -4.34 -6.96 -13.77
CA MET A 67 -5.17 -7.67 -12.79
C MET A 67 -4.38 -8.72 -12.02
N ALA A 68 -3.51 -9.49 -12.69
CA ALA A 68 -2.72 -10.52 -12.04
C ALA A 68 -1.77 -9.95 -10.97
N PRO A 69 -0.87 -8.98 -11.30
CA PRO A 69 0.00 -8.38 -10.29
C PRO A 69 -0.79 -7.67 -9.19
N ALA A 70 -1.80 -6.86 -9.53
CA ALA A 70 -2.60 -6.15 -8.54
C ALA A 70 -3.31 -7.12 -7.57
N SER A 71 -3.89 -8.20 -8.09
CA SER A 71 -4.56 -9.21 -7.27
C SER A 71 -3.59 -9.91 -6.32
N ALA A 72 -2.38 -10.21 -6.77
CA ALA A 72 -1.35 -10.83 -5.93
C ALA A 72 -0.98 -9.93 -4.73
N TRP A 73 -0.78 -8.63 -4.98
CA TRP A 73 -0.56 -7.66 -3.91
C TRP A 73 -1.75 -7.59 -2.94
N ILE A 74 -2.96 -7.40 -3.44
CA ILE A 74 -4.18 -7.29 -2.62
C ILE A 74 -4.41 -8.56 -1.79
N ALA A 75 -4.32 -9.73 -2.43
CA ALA A 75 -4.48 -11.02 -1.75
C ALA A 75 -3.41 -11.25 -0.68
N SER A 76 -2.17 -10.84 -0.94
CA SER A 76 -1.08 -10.96 0.05
C SER A 76 -1.33 -10.10 1.30
N VAL A 77 -1.86 -8.88 1.13
CA VAL A 77 -2.23 -8.01 2.25
C VAL A 77 -3.40 -8.61 3.03
N LEU A 78 -4.43 -9.11 2.33
CA LEU A 78 -5.56 -9.79 2.98
C LEU A 78 -5.12 -11.02 3.77
N ALA A 79 -4.24 -11.84 3.20
CA ALA A 79 -3.68 -13.00 3.89
C ALA A 79 -2.85 -12.58 5.11
N ALA A 80 -2.07 -11.50 5.00
CA ALA A 80 -1.31 -10.95 6.13
C ALA A 80 -2.21 -10.43 7.25
N MET A 81 -3.31 -9.74 6.91
CA MET A 81 -4.31 -9.28 7.88
C MET A 81 -4.99 -10.46 8.58
N LEU A 82 -5.36 -11.50 7.82
CA LEU A 82 -5.97 -12.70 8.35
C LEU A 82 -5.02 -13.45 9.29
N TRP A 83 -3.75 -13.58 8.89
CA TRP A 83 -2.72 -14.18 9.72
C TRP A 83 -2.46 -13.37 10.99
N ALA A 84 -2.35 -12.04 10.90
CA ALA A 84 -2.19 -11.17 12.06
C ALA A 84 -3.35 -11.37 13.06
N HIS A 85 -4.58 -11.49 12.58
CA HIS A 85 -5.75 -11.73 13.43
C HIS A 85 -5.71 -13.09 14.16
N TRP A 86 -5.23 -14.15 13.51
CA TRP A 86 -5.21 -15.50 14.07
C TRP A 86 -3.91 -15.88 14.77
N ASP A 87 -2.89 -15.03 14.79
CA ASP A 87 -1.60 -15.34 15.40
C ASP A 87 -1.49 -14.84 16.85
N PRO A 88 -1.69 -15.71 17.86
CA PRO A 88 -1.57 -15.35 19.27
C PRO A 88 -0.13 -15.01 19.68
N LEU A 89 0.88 -15.38 18.87
CA LEU A 89 2.29 -15.10 19.13
C LEU A 89 2.74 -13.73 18.60
N GLY A 90 1.87 -13.01 17.88
CA GLY A 90 2.11 -11.62 17.44
C GLY A 90 3.07 -11.44 16.27
N ALA A 91 3.63 -12.51 15.71
CA ALA A 91 4.51 -12.46 14.54
C ALA A 91 3.77 -11.99 13.28
N GLY A 92 2.49 -12.35 13.13
CA GLY A 92 1.64 -11.89 12.04
C GLY A 92 1.42 -10.37 12.06
N HIS A 93 1.25 -9.77 13.25
CA HIS A 93 1.16 -8.31 13.40
C HIS A 93 2.49 -7.62 13.08
N ALA A 94 3.61 -8.18 13.52
CA ALA A 94 4.94 -7.68 13.18
C ALA A 94 5.18 -7.72 11.66
N PHE A 95 4.90 -8.86 11.01
CA PHE A 95 4.96 -9.01 9.56
C PHE A 95 4.08 -7.97 8.87
N LEU A 96 2.80 -7.87 9.26
CA LEU A 96 1.83 -6.95 8.63
C LEU A 96 2.27 -5.49 8.77
N SER A 97 2.82 -5.09 9.92
CA SER A 97 3.28 -3.71 10.15
C SER A 97 4.38 -3.30 9.17
N GLY A 98 5.40 -4.15 8.96
CA GLY A 98 6.45 -3.90 7.97
C GLY A 98 5.96 -4.07 6.54
N PHE A 99 5.14 -5.10 6.29
CA PHE A 99 4.64 -5.40 4.95
C PHE A 99 3.70 -4.31 4.43
N ALA A 100 2.79 -3.79 5.25
CA ALA A 100 1.88 -2.70 4.87
C ALA A 100 2.64 -1.42 4.49
N ALA A 101 3.69 -1.08 5.24
CA ALA A 101 4.56 0.05 4.92
C ALA A 101 5.23 -0.11 3.55
N ILE A 102 5.77 -1.31 3.29
CA ILE A 102 6.41 -1.66 2.03
C ILE A 102 5.41 -1.62 0.85
N VAL A 103 4.21 -2.16 1.04
CA VAL A 103 3.14 -2.16 0.02
C VAL A 103 2.72 -0.72 -0.30
N ALA A 104 2.49 0.12 0.72
CA ALA A 104 2.15 1.52 0.52
C ALA A 104 3.25 2.26 -0.24
N PHE A 105 4.50 2.06 0.15
CA PHE A 105 5.66 2.68 -0.51
C PHE A 105 5.81 2.22 -1.96
N GLY A 106 5.80 0.91 -2.22
CA GLY A 106 5.92 0.34 -3.56
C GLY A 106 4.77 0.77 -4.48
N THR A 107 3.56 0.81 -3.94
CA THR A 107 2.37 1.30 -4.65
C THR A 107 2.52 2.79 -4.99
N GLY A 108 3.03 3.62 -4.08
CA GLY A 108 3.34 5.02 -4.34
C GLY A 108 4.32 5.22 -5.50
N ILE A 109 5.41 4.44 -5.53
CA ILE A 109 6.35 4.41 -6.68
C ILE A 109 5.62 4.00 -7.96
N GLY A 110 4.82 2.94 -7.90
CA GLY A 110 4.04 2.44 -9.03
C GLY A 110 3.10 3.52 -9.59
N ILE A 111 2.43 4.28 -8.72
CA ILE A 111 1.62 5.43 -9.13
C ILE A 111 2.47 6.49 -9.82
N LEU A 112 3.59 6.92 -9.23
CA LEU A 112 4.45 7.94 -9.83
C LEU A 112 4.98 7.52 -11.22
N ARG A 113 5.29 6.24 -11.39
CA ARG A 113 5.76 5.62 -12.64
C ARG A 113 4.65 5.24 -13.63
N ARG A 114 3.37 5.46 -13.29
CA ARG A 114 2.20 5.05 -14.09
C ARG A 114 2.10 3.54 -14.34
N GLN A 115 2.52 2.72 -13.39
CA GLN A 115 2.34 1.28 -13.46
C GLN A 115 0.87 0.92 -13.25
N LEU A 116 0.32 0.11 -14.15
CA LEU A 116 -1.13 -0.13 -14.21
C LEU A 116 -1.64 -0.93 -12.99
N TRP A 117 -0.83 -1.83 -12.45
CA TRP A 117 -1.18 -2.62 -11.25
C TRP A 117 -1.29 -1.77 -9.98
N ALA A 118 -0.61 -0.62 -9.94
CA ALA A 118 -0.54 0.19 -8.75
C ALA A 118 -1.87 0.90 -8.48
N TRP A 119 -2.68 1.16 -9.51
CA TRP A 119 -3.97 1.82 -9.33
C TRP A 119 -4.95 0.98 -8.50
N PRO A 120 -5.23 -0.29 -8.82
CA PRO A 120 -6.11 -1.11 -7.98
C PRO A 120 -5.57 -1.33 -6.56
N VAL A 121 -4.25 -1.50 -6.40
CA VAL A 121 -3.64 -1.67 -5.08
C VAL A 121 -3.75 -0.39 -4.26
N ALA A 122 -3.51 0.78 -4.86
CA ALA A 122 -3.70 2.07 -4.22
C ALA A 122 -5.14 2.25 -3.77
N PHE A 123 -6.10 1.95 -4.65
CA PHE A 123 -7.53 2.04 -4.34
C PHE A 123 -7.92 1.14 -3.17
N ALA A 124 -7.51 -0.14 -3.17
CA ALA A 124 -7.74 -1.06 -2.06
C ALA A 124 -7.09 -0.57 -0.76
N SER A 125 -5.90 0.03 -0.85
CA SER A 125 -5.17 0.55 0.30
C SER A 125 -5.88 1.74 0.95
N VAL A 126 -6.41 2.68 0.16
CA VAL A 126 -7.03 3.90 0.71
C VAL A 126 -8.50 3.71 1.11
N VAL A 127 -9.21 2.74 0.53
CA VAL A 127 -10.62 2.46 0.88
C VAL A 127 -10.75 1.37 1.94
N GLY A 128 -9.81 0.41 1.98
CA GLY A 128 -9.88 -0.76 2.85
C GLY A 128 -8.76 -0.80 3.88
N PHE A 129 -7.55 -1.15 3.43
CA PHE A 129 -6.46 -1.53 4.33
C PHE A 129 -6.04 -0.40 5.29
N GLY A 130 -5.76 0.79 4.75
CA GLY A 130 -5.35 1.95 5.51
C GLY A 130 -6.37 2.37 6.57
N PRO A 131 -7.66 2.57 6.21
CA PRO A 131 -8.70 2.87 7.19
C PRO A 131 -8.83 1.83 8.29
N VAL A 132 -8.81 0.53 7.95
CA VAL A 132 -8.89 -0.55 8.95
C VAL A 132 -7.71 -0.50 9.89
N VAL A 133 -6.49 -0.34 9.38
CA VAL A 133 -5.27 -0.23 10.20
C VAL A 133 -5.29 1.00 11.10
N LEU A 134 -5.75 2.17 10.62
CA LEU A 134 -5.88 3.37 11.45
C LEU A 134 -6.86 3.20 12.60
N LEU A 135 -7.98 2.50 12.37
CA LEU A 135 -9.02 2.33 13.39
C LEU A 135 -8.63 1.38 14.52
N ILE A 136 -7.72 0.44 14.26
CA ILE A 136 -7.24 -0.52 15.27
C ILE A 136 -5.96 -0.05 15.98
N ALA A 137 -5.24 0.91 15.40
CA ALA A 137 -4.02 1.44 15.99
C ALA A 137 -4.34 2.33 17.21
N PRO A 138 -3.57 2.25 18.31
CA PRO A 138 -3.77 3.06 19.50
C PRO A 138 -3.20 4.47 19.31
N ILE A 139 -3.71 5.22 18.34
CA ILE A 139 -3.24 6.55 17.94
C ILE A 139 -4.27 7.65 18.27
N PRO A 140 -3.83 8.91 18.45
CA PRO A 140 -4.73 10.00 18.79
C PRO A 140 -5.79 10.24 17.72
N PHE A 141 -7.00 10.60 18.15
CA PHE A 141 -8.15 10.86 17.26
C PHE A 141 -7.82 11.85 16.12
N GLY A 142 -7.05 12.90 16.40
CA GLY A 142 -6.65 13.87 15.37
C GLY A 142 -5.84 13.25 14.22
N VAL A 143 -5.01 12.25 14.53
CA VAL A 143 -4.23 11.50 13.52
C VAL A 143 -5.15 10.62 12.70
N VAL A 144 -6.10 9.94 13.35
CA VAL A 144 -7.13 9.13 12.65
C VAL A 144 -7.93 10.01 11.70
N ALA A 145 -8.48 11.13 12.18
CA ALA A 145 -9.27 12.05 11.37
C ALA A 145 -8.48 12.61 10.18
N GLY A 146 -7.23 13.05 10.41
CA GLY A 146 -6.33 13.51 9.35
C GLY A 146 -6.05 12.42 8.31
N GLY A 147 -5.82 11.17 8.75
CA GLY A 147 -5.64 10.02 7.88
C GLY A 147 -6.87 9.73 7.00
N PHE A 148 -8.08 9.79 7.58
CA PHE A 148 -9.33 9.64 6.81
C PHE A 148 -9.52 10.74 5.77
N VAL A 149 -9.20 12.00 6.10
CA VAL A 149 -9.23 13.10 5.12
C VAL A 149 -8.23 12.85 3.99
N LEU A 150 -7.02 12.38 4.32
CA LEU A 150 -6.01 12.04 3.31
C LEU A 150 -6.46 10.87 2.42
N PHE A 151 -7.08 9.84 2.99
CA PHE A 151 -7.66 8.73 2.23
C PHE A 151 -8.76 9.20 1.29
N LEU A 152 -9.66 10.07 1.75
CA LEU A 152 -10.70 10.65 0.92
C LEU A 152 -10.10 11.45 -0.25
N ALA A 153 -9.10 12.30 0.02
CA ALA A 153 -8.40 13.06 -1.02
C ALA A 153 -7.73 12.13 -2.04
N ASN A 154 -7.14 11.03 -1.59
CA ASN A 154 -6.55 10.01 -2.45
C ASN A 154 -7.58 9.27 -3.29
N ILE A 155 -8.74 8.93 -2.75
CA ILE A 155 -9.84 8.31 -3.49
C ILE A 155 -10.27 9.24 -4.63
N VAL A 156 -10.51 10.52 -4.33
CA VAL A 156 -10.87 11.51 -5.34
C VAL A 156 -9.79 11.62 -6.42
N GLY A 157 -8.51 11.66 -6.02
CA GLY A 157 -7.38 11.69 -6.94
C GLY A 157 -7.29 10.44 -7.83
N LEU A 158 -7.45 9.24 -7.26
CA LEU A 158 -7.44 7.98 -8.00
C LEU A 158 -8.59 7.88 -9.00
N LEU A 159 -9.80 8.27 -8.59
CA LEU A 159 -10.97 8.29 -9.47
C LEU A 159 -10.79 9.30 -10.62
N ALA A 160 -10.22 10.48 -10.33
CA ALA A 160 -9.85 11.45 -11.35
C ALA A 160 -8.83 10.89 -12.36
N LEU A 161 -7.87 10.08 -11.89
CA LEU A 161 -6.85 9.48 -12.74
C LEU A 161 -7.32 8.23 -13.51
N HIS A 162 -8.45 7.62 -13.14
CA HIS A 162 -8.90 6.32 -13.66
C HIS A 162 -8.82 6.21 -15.19
N ARG A 163 -9.45 7.14 -15.93
CA ARG A 163 -9.41 7.12 -17.41
C ARG A 163 -7.99 7.22 -17.95
N SER A 164 -7.19 8.16 -17.42
CA SER A 164 -5.80 8.36 -17.86
C SER A 164 -4.87 7.17 -17.57
N TYR A 165 -5.25 6.30 -16.63
CA TYR A 165 -4.50 5.09 -16.31
C TYR A 165 -4.79 3.96 -17.30
N PHE A 166 -6.04 3.76 -17.71
CA PHE A 166 -6.45 2.56 -18.45
C PHE A 166 -6.79 2.80 -19.93
N GLU A 167 -7.01 4.04 -20.35
CA GLU A 167 -7.22 4.37 -21.77
C GLU A 167 -5.88 4.59 -22.47
N SER A 168 -5.72 4.03 -23.68
CA SER A 168 -4.55 4.33 -24.51
C SER A 168 -4.60 5.80 -24.95
N ARG A 169 -3.45 6.47 -24.94
CA ARG A 169 -3.32 7.77 -25.60
C ARG A 169 -3.68 7.68 -27.08
#